data_AF-A0A0S8FM40-F1
#
_entry.id   AF-A0A0S8FM40-F1
#
_cell.length_a   1.000
_cell.length_b   1.000
_cell.length_c   1.000
_cell.angle_alpha   90.00
_cell.angle_beta   90.00
_cell.angle_gamma   90.00
#
_symmetry.space_group_name_H-M   'P 1'
#
loop_
_entity.id
_entity.type
_entity.pdbx_description
1 polymer ?
#
loop_
_entity_poly.entity_id
_entity_poly.type
_entity_poly.pdbx_seq_one_letter_code
_entity_poly.pdbx_strand_id
1 'polypeptide(L)'
;MAGLSCLLACTNVVIPPAEPLDPQAVFILDHGRHASLVMPAQGSGIVRYAYGDWKYYAEAETGFTETSAAALLPTASGLGRRAFAQPPTPGGVRRAVRVGVDEVHEVVVEWQAIVQLRQQLDSIFQANAETLVDNTSYNLEFVRHSRPYTIFQNSNWMVVNWLRQLGCQVQGPLLTSKWRVETPEQS
;
A
#
# COMPACT_ATOMS: atom_id res chain seq x y z
N MET A 1 33.74 24.48 13.10
CA MET A 1 33.15 23.13 13.20
C MET A 1 31.64 23.27 13.02
N ALA A 2 31.16 23.13 11.78
CA ALA A 2 29.74 23.18 11.47
C ALA A 2 29.13 21.81 11.81
N GLY A 3 28.15 21.81 12.72
CA GLY A 3 27.43 20.62 13.14
C GLY A 3 26.69 19.99 11.97
N LEU A 4 26.99 18.72 11.72
CA LEU A 4 26.29 17.88 10.77
C LEU A 4 24.90 17.57 11.34
N SER A 5 23.90 18.37 10.98
CA SER A 5 22.49 18.05 11.22
C SER A 5 22.11 16.83 10.38
N CYS A 6 22.23 15.64 10.97
CA CYS A 6 21.51 14.45 10.53
C CYS A 6 20.01 14.67 10.74
N LEU A 7 19.37 15.41 9.84
CA LEU A 7 17.94 15.29 9.63
C LEU A 7 17.73 13.90 9.03
N LEU A 8 17.45 12.92 9.88
CA LEU A 8 16.82 11.67 9.49
C LEU A 8 15.55 12.05 8.71
N ALA A 9 15.62 12.06 7.39
CA ALA A 9 14.47 12.35 6.56
C ALA A 9 13.45 11.23 6.82
N CYS A 10 12.41 11.52 7.61
CA CYS A 10 11.34 10.59 7.97
C CYS A 10 10.41 10.25 6.79
N THR A 11 10.92 10.27 5.56
CA THR A 11 10.16 10.23 4.31
C THR A 11 10.70 9.11 3.44
N ASN A 12 9.79 8.28 2.93
CA ASN A 12 10.09 7.29 1.91
C ASN A 12 10.12 7.98 0.55
N VAL A 13 11.24 7.87 -0.15
CA VAL A 13 11.44 8.42 -1.49
C VAL A 13 11.29 7.28 -2.48
N VAL A 14 10.33 7.42 -3.38
CA VAL A 14 10.02 6.46 -4.44
C VAL A 14 10.61 7.00 -5.74
N ILE A 15 11.49 6.22 -6.35
CA ILE A 15 12.09 6.51 -7.65
C ILE A 15 11.46 5.53 -8.65
N PRO A 16 10.60 6.02 -9.57
CA PRO A 16 10.00 5.19 -10.60
C PRO A 16 11.06 4.60 -11.55
N PRO A 17 10.75 3.52 -12.30
CA PRO A 17 11.59 3.11 -13.42
C PRO A 17 11.73 4.25 -14.44
N ALA A 18 12.92 4.43 -15.02
CA ALA A 18 13.22 5.57 -15.89
C ALA A 18 12.44 5.54 -17.21
N GLU A 19 12.34 4.36 -17.83
CA GLU A 19 11.68 4.16 -19.13
C GLU A 19 10.79 2.91 -19.10
N PRO A 20 9.66 2.93 -18.40
CA PRO A 20 8.75 1.79 -18.34
C PRO A 20 8.13 1.52 -19.71
N LEU A 21 8.13 0.26 -20.14
CA LEU A 21 7.38 -0.19 -21.31
C LEU A 21 5.88 -0.13 -20.98
N ASP A 22 5.06 0.40 -21.90
CA ASP A 22 3.61 0.59 -21.69
C ASP A 22 3.31 1.26 -20.32
N PRO A 23 3.67 2.55 -20.16
CA PRO A 23 3.61 3.24 -18.88
C PRO A 23 2.18 3.34 -18.36
N GLN A 24 1.97 2.89 -17.12
CA GLN A 24 0.68 2.97 -16.43
C GLN A 24 0.85 3.52 -15.02
N ALA A 25 -0.12 4.33 -14.60
CA ALA A 25 -0.13 4.93 -13.27
C ALA A 25 -0.62 3.94 -12.21
N VAL A 26 0.13 3.84 -11.10
CA VAL A 26 -0.32 3.30 -9.81
C VAL A 26 -0.33 4.41 -8.78
N PHE A 27 -1.04 4.20 -7.67
CA PHE A 27 -1.21 5.24 -6.66
C PHE A 27 -0.92 4.71 -5.26
N ILE A 28 0.00 5.37 -4.56
CA ILE A 28 0.20 5.20 -3.13
C ILE A 28 -0.80 6.09 -2.42
N LEU A 29 -1.59 5.52 -1.51
CA LEU A 29 -2.50 6.28 -0.66
C LEU A 29 -1.89 6.38 0.72
N ASP A 30 -1.62 7.60 1.13
CA ASP A 30 -1.18 7.92 2.47
C ASP A 30 -2.39 8.25 3.35
N HIS A 31 -2.56 7.49 4.42
CA HIS A 31 -3.60 7.72 5.44
C HIS A 31 -3.01 8.33 6.73
N GLY A 32 -1.83 8.94 6.64
CA GLY A 32 -1.09 9.60 7.71
C GLY A 32 -0.33 8.65 8.65
N ARG A 33 -0.84 7.43 8.85
CA ARG A 33 -0.21 6.38 9.71
C ARG A 33 0.07 5.06 9.00
N HIS A 34 -0.60 4.81 7.89
CA HIS A 34 -0.39 3.63 7.07
C HIS A 34 -0.62 3.97 5.61
N ALA A 35 -0.07 3.15 4.72
CA ALA A 35 -0.26 3.28 3.29
C ALA A 35 -1.03 2.09 2.71
N SER A 36 -1.68 2.34 1.57
CA SER A 36 -2.25 1.30 0.70
C SER A 36 -1.86 1.57 -0.75
N LEU A 37 -1.99 0.56 -1.61
CA LEU A 37 -1.63 0.65 -3.03
C LEU A 37 -2.87 0.50 -3.89
N VAL A 38 -3.01 1.35 -4.89
CA VAL A 38 -4.06 1.25 -5.91
C VAL A 38 -3.42 1.01 -7.26
N MET A 39 -3.93 0.01 -7.97
CA MET A 39 -3.50 -0.37 -9.30
C MET A 39 -4.69 -0.36 -10.27
N PRO A 40 -4.47 -0.15 -11.57
CA PRO A 40 -5.49 -0.43 -12.57
C PRO A 40 -6.01 -1.87 -12.46
N ALA A 41 -7.33 -2.04 -12.60
CA ALA A 41 -7.97 -3.35 -12.58
C ALA A 41 -7.80 -4.10 -13.91
N GLN A 42 -8.20 -5.37 -13.95
CA GLN A 42 -8.42 -6.07 -15.22
C GLN A 42 -9.64 -5.45 -15.92
N GLY A 43 -9.42 -4.72 -17.00
CA GLY A 43 -10.47 -3.98 -17.71
C GLY A 43 -10.57 -2.52 -17.25
N SER A 44 -11.78 -2.01 -17.08
CA SER A 44 -12.00 -0.63 -16.63
C SER A 44 -11.99 -0.53 -15.11
N GLY A 45 -11.22 0.41 -14.56
CA GLY A 45 -11.31 0.82 -13.18
C GLY A 45 -10.02 0.66 -12.40
N ILE A 46 -10.13 0.54 -11.08
CA ILE A 46 -9.01 0.41 -10.15
C ILE A 46 -9.28 -0.68 -9.12
N VAL A 47 -8.22 -1.22 -8.53
CA VAL A 47 -8.27 -2.12 -7.39
C VAL A 47 -7.33 -1.60 -6.31
N ARG A 48 -7.82 -1.52 -5.07
CA ARG A 48 -7.04 -1.16 -3.90
C ARG A 48 -6.61 -2.42 -3.17
N TYR A 49 -5.34 -2.44 -2.76
CA TYR A 49 -4.75 -3.43 -1.89
C TYR A 49 -4.23 -2.78 -0.61
N ALA A 50 -4.53 -3.40 0.53
CA ALA A 50 -4.06 -2.98 1.85
C ALA A 50 -3.48 -4.18 2.60
N TYR A 51 -2.57 -3.92 3.52
CA TYR A 51 -2.02 -4.94 4.42
C TYR A 51 -2.09 -4.40 5.84
N GLY A 52 -2.45 -5.23 6.80
CA GLY A 52 -2.56 -4.78 8.19
C GLY A 52 -2.77 -5.92 9.18
N ASP A 53 -2.79 -5.56 10.46
CA ASP A 53 -3.15 -6.48 11.54
C ASP A 53 -4.58 -7.02 11.36
N TRP A 54 -4.75 -8.34 11.53
CA TRP A 54 -6.02 -9.02 11.29
C TRP A 54 -7.12 -8.57 12.26
N LYS A 55 -6.83 -8.48 13.56
CA LYS A 55 -7.84 -8.11 14.56
C LYS A 55 -8.31 -6.67 14.37
N TYR A 56 -7.34 -5.79 14.08
CA TYR A 56 -7.62 -4.37 13.88
C TYR A 56 -8.36 -4.09 12.57
N TYR A 57 -7.89 -4.65 11.44
CA TYR A 57 -8.43 -4.33 10.11
C TYR A 57 -9.56 -5.26 9.65
N ALA A 58 -9.52 -6.55 9.97
CA ALA A 58 -10.57 -7.49 9.54
C ALA A 58 -11.70 -7.56 10.57
N GLU A 59 -11.37 -7.77 11.85
CA GLU A 59 -12.38 -7.99 12.91
C GLU A 59 -12.95 -6.69 13.51
N ALA A 60 -12.39 -5.52 13.12
CA ALA A 60 -12.80 -4.20 13.60
C ALA A 60 -12.78 -4.05 15.13
N GLU A 61 -11.93 -4.81 15.82
CA GLU A 61 -11.75 -4.72 17.26
C GLU A 61 -10.98 -3.43 17.62
N THR A 62 -11.70 -2.31 17.76
CA THR A 62 -11.15 -1.01 18.18
C THR A 62 -11.26 -0.78 19.70
N GLY A 63 -11.45 -1.84 20.49
CA GLY A 63 -11.69 -1.79 21.93
C GLY A 63 -10.48 -1.31 22.74
N PHE A 64 -10.77 -0.63 23.86
CA PHE A 64 -9.85 0.11 24.73
C PHE A 64 -8.55 -0.63 25.09
N THR A 65 -7.44 0.11 25.05
CA THR A 65 -6.04 -0.29 25.24
C THR A 65 -5.36 -0.90 24.00
N GLU A 66 -4.51 -0.06 23.43
CA GLU A 66 -3.25 -0.44 22.78
C GLU A 66 -3.25 -0.77 21.27
N THR A 67 -3.20 0.30 20.46
CA THR A 67 -2.04 0.70 19.65
C THR A 67 -1.45 -0.38 18.75
N SER A 68 -1.44 -0.07 17.44
CA SER A 68 -0.48 -0.57 16.45
C SER A 68 1.01 -0.45 16.85
N ALA A 69 1.29 0.13 18.02
CA ALA A 69 2.59 0.31 18.67
C ALA A 69 2.86 -0.65 19.85
N ALA A 70 1.95 -1.55 20.23
CA ALA A 70 2.11 -2.39 21.43
C ALA A 70 2.61 -3.82 21.18
N ALA A 71 2.69 -4.30 19.94
CA ALA A 71 3.08 -5.68 19.69
C ALA A 71 4.59 -5.79 19.45
N LEU A 72 5.38 -6.00 20.52
CA LEU A 72 6.72 -6.60 20.42
C LEU A 72 6.65 -8.05 19.88
N LEU A 73 5.46 -8.66 19.87
CA LEU A 73 5.18 -9.99 19.36
C LEU A 73 4.51 -9.92 17.98
N PRO A 74 4.89 -10.80 17.03
CA PRO A 74 4.19 -10.89 15.75
C PRO A 74 2.71 -11.25 15.91
N THR A 75 1.83 -10.57 15.17
CA THR A 75 0.39 -10.83 15.14
C THR A 75 -0.07 -11.38 13.79
N ALA A 76 -1.29 -11.94 13.73
CA ALA A 76 -1.89 -12.33 12.47
C ALA A 76 -2.16 -11.10 11.59
N SER A 77 -1.97 -11.24 10.28
CA SER A 77 -2.21 -10.15 9.33
C SER A 77 -3.29 -10.50 8.30
N GLY A 78 -3.81 -9.47 7.65
CA GLY A 78 -4.76 -9.59 6.56
C GLY A 78 -4.31 -8.86 5.29
N LEU A 79 -4.68 -9.41 4.14
CA LEU A 79 -4.62 -8.76 2.84
C LEU A 79 -6.02 -8.22 2.51
N GLY A 80 -6.13 -6.90 2.49
CA GLY A 80 -7.33 -6.17 2.09
C GLY A 80 -7.37 -5.94 0.59
N ARG A 81 -8.56 -6.08 -0.01
CA ARG A 81 -8.80 -5.87 -1.44
C ARG A 81 -10.18 -5.25 -1.68
N ARG A 82 -10.28 -4.34 -2.66
CA ARG A 82 -11.57 -3.98 -3.29
C ARG A 82 -11.36 -3.40 -4.68
N ALA A 83 -12.19 -3.83 -5.63
CA ALA A 83 -12.26 -3.25 -6.96
C ALA A 83 -13.30 -2.13 -7.03
N PHE A 84 -13.05 -1.16 -7.89
CA PHE A 84 -13.83 0.06 -8.05
C PHE A 84 -13.91 0.43 -9.54
N ALA A 85 -15.07 0.91 -9.98
CA ALA A 85 -15.31 1.29 -11.38
C ALA A 85 -14.72 2.67 -11.76
N GLN A 86 -14.08 3.35 -10.80
CA GLN A 86 -13.48 4.66 -11.00
C GLN A 86 -12.20 4.57 -11.84
N PRO A 87 -11.92 5.56 -12.71
CA PRO A 87 -10.74 5.53 -13.57
C PRO A 87 -9.43 5.58 -12.76
N PRO A 88 -8.32 5.04 -13.30
CA PRO A 88 -6.99 5.10 -12.68
C PRO A 88 -6.38 6.51 -12.81
N THR A 89 -6.99 7.48 -12.14
CA THR A 89 -6.51 8.85 -12.04
C THR A 89 -6.55 9.29 -10.57
N PRO A 90 -5.75 10.28 -10.14
CA PRO A 90 -5.79 10.76 -8.76
C PRO A 90 -7.21 11.12 -8.29
N GLY A 91 -8.00 11.77 -9.16
CA GLY A 91 -9.40 12.10 -8.87
C GLY A 91 -10.33 10.89 -8.81
N GLY A 92 -10.12 9.88 -9.67
CA GLY A 92 -10.87 8.62 -9.61
C GLY A 92 -10.61 7.85 -8.33
N VAL A 93 -9.33 7.77 -7.93
CA VAL A 93 -8.87 7.14 -6.70
C VAL A 93 -9.48 7.81 -5.46
N ARG A 94 -9.43 9.15 -5.38
CA ARG A 94 -10.05 9.89 -4.26
C ARG A 94 -11.57 9.66 -4.17
N ARG A 95 -12.27 9.48 -5.30
CA ARG A 95 -13.71 9.16 -5.29
C ARG A 95 -14.03 7.72 -4.90
N ALA A 96 -13.11 6.78 -5.16
CA ALA A 96 -13.31 5.37 -4.82
C ALA A 96 -13.10 5.09 -3.33
N VAL A 97 -12.09 5.74 -2.73
CA VAL A 97 -11.71 5.50 -1.35
C VAL A 97 -12.57 6.34 -0.41
N ARG A 98 -13.37 5.65 0.42
CA ARG A 98 -14.33 6.25 1.36
C ARG A 98 -13.76 6.51 2.75
N VAL A 99 -12.46 6.30 2.93
CA VAL A 99 -11.73 6.60 4.17
C VAL A 99 -10.84 7.82 3.96
N GLY A 100 -10.47 8.51 5.04
CA GLY A 100 -9.59 9.68 4.95
C GLY A 100 -8.27 9.34 4.24
N VAL A 101 -7.96 10.08 3.18
CA VAL A 101 -6.70 10.01 2.43
C VAL A 101 -6.04 11.38 2.53
N ASP A 102 -4.89 11.44 3.19
CA ASP A 102 -4.14 12.68 3.35
C ASP A 102 -3.51 13.05 2.00
N GLU A 103 -2.77 12.11 1.41
CA GLU A 103 -2.04 12.32 0.16
C GLU A 103 -2.27 11.14 -0.82
N VAL A 104 -2.24 11.47 -2.11
CA VAL A 104 -2.28 10.49 -3.21
C VAL A 104 -1.05 10.72 -4.06
N HIS A 105 -0.13 9.76 -4.07
CA HIS A 105 1.09 9.85 -4.85
C HIS A 105 0.99 8.95 -6.08
N GLU A 106 1.07 9.56 -7.25
CA GLU A 106 1.10 8.85 -8.52
C GLU A 106 2.52 8.36 -8.83
N VAL A 107 2.63 7.11 -9.29
CA VAL A 107 3.90 6.50 -9.72
C VAL A 107 3.65 5.82 -11.06
N VAL A 108 4.44 6.16 -12.07
CA VAL A 108 4.35 5.55 -13.40
C VAL A 108 5.27 4.34 -13.46
N VAL A 109 4.72 3.18 -13.80
CA VAL A 109 5.43 1.89 -13.83
C VAL A 109 5.04 1.09 -15.06
N GLU A 110 5.74 -0.01 -15.32
CA GLU A 110 5.47 -0.90 -16.45
C GLU A 110 4.16 -1.67 -16.25
N TRP A 111 3.31 -1.69 -17.29
CA TRP A 111 2.03 -2.43 -17.27
C TRP A 111 2.20 -3.90 -16.88
N GLN A 112 3.22 -4.57 -17.43
CA GLN A 112 3.46 -5.99 -17.17
C GLN A 112 3.76 -6.26 -15.68
N ALA A 113 4.46 -5.34 -15.00
CA ALA A 113 4.74 -5.45 -13.57
C ALA A 113 3.47 -5.30 -12.73
N ILE A 114 2.55 -4.40 -13.13
CA ILE A 114 1.22 -4.27 -12.51
C ILE A 114 0.43 -5.57 -12.63
N VAL A 115 0.41 -6.17 -13.83
CA VAL A 115 -0.30 -7.43 -14.08
C VAL A 115 0.24 -8.55 -13.20
N GLN A 116 1.57 -8.70 -13.12
CA GLN A 116 2.21 -9.73 -12.31
C GLN A 116 1.92 -9.55 -10.81
N LEU A 117 2.11 -8.34 -10.28
CA LEU A 117 1.83 -8.06 -8.88
C LEU A 117 0.36 -8.28 -8.55
N ARG A 118 -0.55 -7.81 -9.41
CA ARG A 118 -1.99 -8.01 -9.21
C ARG A 118 -2.36 -9.49 -9.21
N GLN A 119 -1.85 -10.27 -10.16
CA GLN A 119 -2.09 -11.71 -10.21
C GLN A 119 -1.58 -12.41 -8.93
N GLN A 120 -0.41 -12.02 -8.42
CA GLN A 120 0.11 -12.54 -7.16
C GLN A 120 -0.82 -12.21 -5.98
N LEU A 121 -1.25 -10.95 -5.83
CA LEU A 121 -2.13 -10.55 -4.74
C LEU A 121 -3.52 -11.17 -4.84
N ASP A 122 -4.08 -11.25 -6.05
CA ASP A 122 -5.34 -11.94 -6.33
C ASP A 122 -5.24 -13.44 -5.99
N SER A 123 -4.10 -14.09 -6.25
CA SER A 123 -3.90 -15.50 -5.90
C SER A 123 -3.88 -15.74 -4.39
N ILE A 124 -3.29 -14.82 -3.61
CA ILE A 124 -3.33 -14.88 -2.14
C ILE A 124 -4.77 -14.74 -1.65
N PHE A 125 -5.52 -13.81 -2.26
CA PHE A 125 -6.92 -13.58 -1.92
C PHE A 125 -7.78 -14.83 -2.19
N GLN A 126 -7.62 -15.44 -3.36
CA GLN A 126 -8.35 -16.65 -3.73
C GLN A 126 -7.99 -17.86 -2.87
N ALA A 127 -6.70 -18.02 -2.55
CA ALA A 127 -6.21 -19.16 -1.76
C ALA A 127 -6.64 -19.12 -0.29
N ASN A 128 -7.11 -17.98 0.22
CA ASN A 128 -7.55 -17.80 1.60
C ASN A 128 -9.01 -17.32 1.68
N ALA A 129 -9.81 -17.57 0.63
CA ALA A 129 -11.18 -17.07 0.51
C ALA A 129 -12.12 -17.57 1.63
N GLU A 130 -11.81 -18.71 2.25
CA GLU A 130 -12.52 -19.25 3.42
C GLU A 130 -12.38 -18.38 4.67
N THR A 131 -11.42 -17.46 4.68
CA THR A 131 -11.19 -16.51 5.78
C THR A 131 -11.77 -15.14 5.50
N LEU A 132 -12.52 -14.96 4.41
CA LEU A 132 -13.00 -13.66 3.96
C LEU A 132 -13.85 -12.95 5.01
N VAL A 133 -13.50 -11.70 5.30
CA VAL A 133 -14.26 -10.78 6.14
C VAL A 133 -14.45 -9.46 5.39
N ASP A 134 -15.69 -9.00 5.24
CA ASP A 134 -15.98 -7.68 4.72
C ASP A 134 -15.92 -6.64 5.85
N ASN A 135 -14.99 -5.69 5.72
CA ASN A 135 -14.94 -4.53 6.62
C ASN A 135 -15.49 -3.30 5.90
N THR A 136 -16.75 -3.00 6.20
CA THR A 136 -17.48 -1.88 5.61
C THR A 136 -16.92 -0.52 6.01
N SER A 137 -16.37 -0.38 7.22
CA SER A 137 -15.72 0.85 7.70
C SER A 137 -14.50 1.23 6.88
N TYR A 138 -13.70 0.24 6.46
CA TYR A 138 -12.55 0.46 5.58
C TYR A 138 -12.87 0.35 4.10
N ASN A 139 -14.10 -0.06 3.77
CA ASN A 139 -14.57 -0.33 2.41
C ASN A 139 -13.63 -1.31 1.69
N LEU A 140 -13.28 -2.41 2.35
CA LEU A 140 -12.35 -3.44 1.89
C LEU A 140 -12.82 -4.82 2.36
N GLU A 141 -12.52 -5.84 1.56
CA GLU A 141 -12.63 -7.25 1.96
C GLU A 141 -11.25 -7.73 2.38
N PHE A 142 -11.15 -8.50 3.46
CA PHE A 142 -9.88 -9.00 3.98
C PHE A 142 -9.87 -10.53 3.98
N VAL A 143 -8.72 -11.11 3.63
CA VAL A 143 -8.39 -12.53 3.89
C VAL A 143 -7.15 -12.61 4.75
N ARG A 144 -6.95 -13.73 5.45
CA ARG A 144 -5.72 -13.97 6.21
C ARG A 144 -4.51 -13.98 5.27
N HIS A 145 -3.40 -13.49 5.78
CA HIS A 145 -2.13 -13.48 5.07
C HIS A 145 -1.07 -14.24 5.87
N SER A 146 -0.21 -15.00 5.17
CA SER A 146 0.73 -15.95 5.79
C SER A 146 1.88 -15.28 6.53
N ARG A 147 2.28 -14.08 6.10
CA ARG A 147 3.30 -13.29 6.81
C ARG A 147 2.68 -12.60 8.02
N PRO A 148 3.32 -12.61 9.19
CA PRO A 148 2.79 -11.92 10.36
C PRO A 148 2.91 -10.40 10.21
N TYR A 149 2.12 -9.67 11.00
CA TYR A 149 2.25 -8.24 11.17
C TYR A 149 3.23 -7.95 12.32
N THR A 150 4.18 -7.05 12.09
CA THR A 150 5.14 -6.58 13.12
C THR A 150 5.41 -5.09 12.91
N ILE A 151 6.12 -4.45 13.86
CA ILE A 151 6.55 -3.06 13.70
C ILE A 151 7.44 -2.85 12.45
N PHE A 152 8.18 -3.88 12.02
CA PHE A 152 9.05 -3.84 10.83
C PHE A 152 8.38 -4.44 9.58
N GLN A 153 7.26 -5.16 9.74
CA GLN A 153 6.46 -5.76 8.67
C GLN A 153 5.03 -5.26 8.79
N ASN A 154 4.89 -3.96 8.59
CA ASN A 154 3.63 -3.23 8.65
C ASN A 154 3.14 -2.85 7.24
N SER A 155 2.05 -2.08 7.16
CA SER A 155 1.45 -1.63 5.90
C SER A 155 2.44 -0.86 5.00
N ASN A 156 3.24 0.03 5.58
CA ASN A 156 4.23 0.82 4.84
C ASN A 156 5.31 -0.09 4.25
N TRP A 157 5.85 -1.01 5.05
CA TRP A 157 6.82 -1.99 4.58
C TRP A 157 6.26 -2.86 3.45
N MET A 158 4.99 -3.26 3.53
CA MET A 158 4.37 -4.05 2.47
C MET A 158 4.22 -3.25 1.17
N VAL A 159 3.77 -1.99 1.25
CA VAL A 159 3.70 -1.08 0.10
C VAL A 159 5.09 -0.88 -0.53
N VAL A 160 6.16 -0.73 0.27
CA VAL A 160 7.53 -0.68 -0.24
C VAL A 160 7.90 -1.92 -1.05
N ASN A 161 7.56 -3.12 -0.57
CA ASN A 161 7.84 -4.35 -1.31
C ASN A 161 7.02 -4.47 -2.59
N TRP A 162 5.78 -4.00 -2.60
CA TRP A 162 4.97 -3.93 -3.80
C TRP A 162 5.55 -2.94 -4.82
N LEU A 163 5.96 -1.75 -4.39
CA LEU A 163 6.64 -0.77 -5.26
C LEU A 163 7.93 -1.34 -5.87
N ARG A 164 8.71 -2.10 -5.09
CA ARG A 164 9.91 -2.80 -5.60
C ARG A 164 9.58 -3.85 -6.65
N GLN A 165 8.47 -4.59 -6.48
CA GLN A 165 7.98 -5.53 -7.50
C GLN A 165 7.48 -4.81 -8.76
N LEU A 166 7.01 -3.56 -8.63
CA LEU A 166 6.68 -2.69 -9.75
C LEU A 166 7.90 -2.03 -10.42
N GLY A 167 9.12 -2.43 -10.03
CA GLY A 167 10.36 -1.90 -10.60
C GLY A 167 10.83 -0.57 -10.00
N CYS A 168 10.16 -0.05 -8.96
CA CYS A 168 10.59 1.17 -8.30
C CYS A 168 11.76 0.91 -7.35
N GLN A 169 12.63 1.90 -7.19
CA GLN A 169 13.52 1.96 -6.04
C GLN A 169 12.83 2.74 -4.91
N VAL A 170 13.04 2.30 -3.67
CA VAL A 170 12.51 3.02 -2.49
C VAL A 170 13.59 3.18 -1.45
N GLN A 171 13.87 4.44 -1.10
CA GLN A 171 14.84 4.86 -0.09
C GLN A 171 14.12 5.49 1.11
N GLY A 172 14.73 5.49 2.30
CA GLY A 172 14.17 6.11 3.50
C GLY A 172 14.01 5.13 4.67
N PRO A 173 13.37 5.56 5.77
CA PRO A 173 13.29 4.77 7.00
C PRO A 173 12.29 3.62 6.93
N LEU A 174 11.42 3.55 5.90
CA LEU A 174 10.46 2.47 5.61
C LEU A 174 9.42 2.18 6.71
N LEU A 175 9.44 2.94 7.81
CA LEU A 175 8.57 2.77 8.97
C LEU A 175 7.46 3.83 9.05
N THR A 176 7.62 4.95 8.36
CA THR A 176 6.72 6.11 8.43
C THR A 176 5.80 6.20 7.21
N SER A 177 4.62 6.82 7.39
CA SER A 177 3.72 7.20 6.30
C SER A 177 3.98 8.65 5.90
N LYS A 178 5.13 8.86 5.28
CA LYS A 178 5.43 10.09 4.54
C LYS A 178 6.09 9.66 3.26
N TRP A 179 5.52 10.07 2.13
CA TRP A 179 6.01 9.64 0.83
C TRP A 179 6.36 10.85 -0.03
N ARG A 180 7.36 10.64 -0.89
CA ARG A 180 7.72 11.55 -1.96
C ARG A 180 8.04 10.71 -3.18
N VAL A 181 7.51 11.09 -4.33
CA VAL A 181 7.85 10.46 -5.61
C VAL A 181 8.78 11.40 -6.34
N GLU A 182 9.92 10.90 -6.79
CA GLU A 182 10.83 11.67 -7.64
C GLU A 182 10.38 11.60 -9.09
N THR A 183 10.55 12.70 -9.79
CA THR A 183 10.44 12.71 -11.25
C THR A 183 11.68 12.00 -11.79
N PRO A 184 11.54 11.00 -12.68
CA PRO A 184 12.69 10.44 -13.37
C PRO A 184 13.45 11.58 -14.06
N GLU A 185 14.74 11.77 -13.76
CA GLU A 185 15.56 12.69 -14.54
C GLU A 185 15.55 12.18 -15.99
N GLN A 186 15.05 13.01 -16.90
CA GLN A 186 15.17 12.77 -18.34
C GLN A 186 16.64 12.98 -18.70
N SER A 187 17.41 11.90 -18.74
CA SER A 187 18.81 11.90 -19.21
C SER A 187 18.88 12.00 -20.73
#